data_AF-X1HJI1-F1
#
_entry.id   AF-X1HJI1-F1
#
_cell.length_a   1.000
_cell.length_b   1.000
_cell.length_c   1.000
_cell.angle_alpha   90.00
_cell.angle_beta   90.00
_cell.angle_gamma   90.00
#
_symmetry.space_group_name_H-M   'P 1'
#
loop_
_entity.id
_entity.type
_entity.pdbx_description
1 polymer ?
#
loop_
_entity_poly.entity_id
_entity_poly.type
_entity_poly.pdbx_seq_one_letter_code
_entity_poly.pdbx_strand_id
1 'polypeptide(L)' 'LIAEVEPLKLIEPVKPMEPVKPSSINISAGDNGYLNINLKIHKGQKETLNRILQETILK' A
#
# COMPACT_ATOMS: atom_id res chain seq x y z
N LEU A 1 -34.59 -33.44 5.36
CA LEU A 1 -33.70 -32.59 4.53
C LEU A 1 -32.63 -32.05 5.46
N ILE A 2 -31.44 -32.65 5.45
CA ILE A 2 -30.30 -32.17 6.25
C ILE A 2 -29.53 -31.24 5.31
N ALA A 3 -29.49 -29.95 5.63
CA ALA A 3 -28.74 -28.96 4.87
C ALA A 3 -27.25 -29.21 5.10
N GLU A 4 -26.55 -29.52 4.02
CA GLU A 4 -25.10 -29.72 4.00
C GLU A 4 -24.44 -28.36 4.26
N VAL A 5 -23.75 -28.24 5.39
CA VAL A 5 -23.08 -26.99 5.79
C VAL A 5 -21.70 -27.00 5.14
N GLU A 6 -21.47 -26.14 4.16
CA GLU A 6 -20.15 -26.00 3.53
C GLU A 6 -19.09 -25.62 4.57
N PRO A 7 -17.91 -26.26 4.54
CA PRO A 7 -16.87 -25.98 5.51
C PRO A 7 -16.36 -24.55 5.37
N LEU A 8 -16.42 -23.81 6.48
CA LEU A 8 -15.89 -22.46 6.61
C LEU A 8 -14.42 -22.45 6.16
N LYS A 9 -14.15 -21.79 5.04
CA LYS A 9 -12.81 -21.63 4.48
C LYS A 9 -11.96 -20.88 5.50
N LEU A 10 -11.00 -21.58 6.12
CA LEU A 10 -10.01 -21.01 7.03
C LEU A 10 -9.30 -19.85 6.32
N ILE A 11 -9.61 -18.63 6.74
CA ILE A 11 -8.98 -17.42 6.23
C ILE A 11 -7.58 -17.40 6.84
N GLU A 12 -6.56 -17.60 6.02
CA GLU A 12 -5.18 -17.51 6.48
C GLU A 12 -4.95 -16.12 7.13
N PRO A 13 -4.20 -16.05 8.24
CA PRO A 13 -3.89 -14.77 8.87
C PRO A 13 -3.21 -13.85 7.85
N VAL A 14 -3.86 -12.72 7.55
CA VAL A 14 -3.27 -11.68 6.70
C VAL A 14 -1.98 -11.24 7.40
N LYS A 15 -0.82 -11.56 6.81
CA LYS A 15 0.46 -11.08 7.31
C LYS A 15 0.37 -9.56 7.47
N PRO A 16 0.76 -9.00 8.63
CA PRO A 16 0.86 -7.56 8.79
C PRO A 16 1.73 -7.03 7.65
N MET A 17 1.14 -6.15 6.83
CA MET A 17 1.89 -5.49 5.78
C MET A 17 2.96 -4.65 6.49
N GLU A 18 4.23 -5.01 6.33
CA GLU A 18 5.31 -4.22 6.92
C GLU A 18 5.18 -2.79 6.40
N PRO A 19 5.29 -1.77 7.28
CA PRO A 19 5.18 -0.39 6.86
C PRO A 19 6.23 -0.13 5.77
N VAL A 20 5.79 0.38 4.62
CA VAL A 20 6.69 0.79 3.53
C VAL A 20 7.49 1.98 4.03
N LYS A 21 8.62 1.70 4.67
CA LYS A 21 9.55 2.72 5.14
C LYS A 21 10.55 3.00 4.02
N PRO A 22 10.49 4.18 3.39
CA PRO A 22 11.50 4.55 2.41
C PRO A 22 12.85 4.70 3.09
N SER A 23 13.90 4.34 2.36
CA SER A 23 15.29 4.53 2.80
C SER A 23 15.71 6.00 2.81
N SER A 24 15.07 6.83 1.98
CA SER A 24 15.22 8.29 1.98
C SER A 24 13.95 8.96 1.46
N ILE A 25 13.64 10.14 2.00
CA ILE A 25 12.55 11.00 1.57
C ILE A 25 13.12 12.39 1.33
N ASN A 26 12.87 12.95 0.16
CA ASN A 26 13.16 14.36 -0.14
C ASN A 26 11.87 15.06 -0.53
N ILE A 27 11.55 16.16 0.14
CA ILE A 27 10.37 16.99 -0.12
C ILE A 27 10.86 18.38 -0.48
N SER A 28 10.38 18.91 -1.60
CA SER A 28 10.75 20.24 -2.10
C SER A 28 9.52 20.92 -2.70
N ALA A 29 9.44 22.25 -2.59
CA ALA A 29 8.50 23.04 -3.37
C ALA A 29 9.02 23.15 -4.82
N GLY A 30 8.15 22.88 -5.79
CA GLY A 30 8.40 23.15 -7.19
C GLY A 30 8.03 24.58 -7.55
N ASP A 31 8.71 25.15 -8.53
CA ASP A 31 8.49 26.52 -9.00
C ASP A 31 7.10 26.74 -9.63
N ASN A 32 6.39 25.65 -9.92
CA ASN A 32 5.02 25.62 -10.41
C ASN A 32 3.98 25.65 -9.27
N GLY A 33 4.40 25.81 -8.02
CA GLY A 33 3.51 25.83 -6.85
C GLY A 33 3.08 24.45 -6.35
N TYR A 34 3.63 23.37 -6.91
CA TYR A 34 3.35 22.00 -6.47
C TYR A 34 4.43 21.50 -5.51
N LEU A 35 4.10 20.50 -4.69
CA LEU A 35 5.07 19.78 -3.87
C LEU A 35 5.65 18.60 -4.65
N ASN A 36 6.98 18.52 -4.71
CA ASN A 36 7.71 17.38 -5.27
C ASN A 36 8.17 16.46 -4.12
N ILE A 37 7.75 15.20 -4.17
CA ILE A 37 8.11 14.18 -3.16
C ILE A 37 8.89 13.06 -3.85
N ASN A 38 10.17 12.92 -3.52
CA ASN A 38 11.03 11.87 -4.04
C ASN A 38 11.28 10.81 -2.95
N LEU A 39 10.84 9.57 -3.20
CA LEU A 39 10.95 8.45 -2.28
C LEU A 39 11.91 7.39 -2.83
N LYS A 40 12.91 7.00 -2.04
CA LYS A 40 13.77 5.85 -2.36
C LYS A 40 13.27 4.59 -1.67
N ILE A 41 12.62 3.73 -2.43
CA ILE A 41 12.00 2.48 -1.96
C ILE A 41 12.62 1.25 -2.63
N HIS A 42 12.47 0.08 -2.02
CA HIS A 42 12.86 -1.18 -2.65
C HIS A 42 11.91 -1.55 -3.78
N LYS A 43 12.40 -2.26 -4.82
CA LYS A 43 11.58 -2.64 -5.99
C LYS A 43 10.29 -3.39 -5.62
N GLY A 44 10.33 -4.22 -4.58
CA GLY A 44 9.18 -4.99 -4.10
C GLY A 44 8.10 -4.15 -3.40
N GLN A 45 8.41 -2.89 -3.06
CA GLN A 45 7.47 -1.98 -2.39
C GLN A 45 6.75 -1.05 -3.37
N LYS A 46 7.12 -1.07 -4.67
CA LYS A 46 6.56 -0.17 -5.68
C LYS A 46 5.05 -0.34 -5.81
N GLU A 47 4.58 -1.58 -5.89
CA GLU A 47 3.16 -1.88 -6.08
C GLU A 47 2.33 -1.51 -4.85
N THR A 48 2.86 -1.79 -3.66
CA THR A 48 2.26 -1.38 -2.39
C THR A 48 2.15 0.14 -2.28
N LEU A 49 3.22 0.88 -2.62
CA LEU A 49 3.18 2.34 -2.61
C LEU A 49 2.13 2.88 -3.59
N ASN A 50 2.09 2.35 -4.82
CA ASN A 50 1.09 2.75 -5.80
C ASN A 50 -0.33 2.53 -5.26
N ARG A 51 -0.60 1.37 -4.66
CA ARG A 51 -1.92 1.09 -4.07
C ARG A 51 -2.28 2.08 -2.96
N ILE A 52 -1.35 2.36 -2.04
CA ILE A 52 -1.57 3.34 -0.97
C ILE A 52 -1.88 4.72 -1.56
N LEU A 53 -1.11 5.18 -2.54
CA LEU A 53 -1.32 6.49 -3.16
C LEU A 53 -2.69 6.59 -3.85
N GLN A 54 -3.10 5.54 -4.57
CA GLN A 54 -4.42 5.48 -5.20
C GLN A 54 -5.54 5.53 -4.15
N GLU A 55 -5.46 4.71 -3.11
CA GLU A 55 -6.48 4.64 -2.05
C GLU A 55 -6.56 5.89 -1.18
N THR A 56 -5.48 6.67 -1.09
CA THR A 56 -5.40 7.83 -0.19
C THR A 56 -5.64 9.15 -0.91
N ILE A 57 -5.13 9.32 -2.13
CA ILE A 57 -5.13 10.61 -2.85
C ILE A 57 -6.24 10.66 -3.90
N LEU A 58 -6.55 9.55 -4.56
CA LEU A 58 -7.48 9.50 -5.70
C LEU A 58 -8.85 8.91 -5.34
N LYS A 59 -9.12 8.76 -4.03
CA LYS A 59 -10.35 8.19 -3.52
C LYS A 59 -11.58 9.05 -3.80
#